data_AF-A0A969PYI6-F1
#
_entry.id   AF-A0A969PYI6-F1
#
_cell.length_a   1.000
_cell.length_b   1.000
_cell.length_c   1.000
_cell.angle_alpha   90.00
_cell.angle_beta   90.00
_cell.angle_gamma   90.00
#
_symmetry.space_group_name_H-M   'P 1'
#
loop_
_entity.id
_entity.type
_entity.pdbx_description
1 polymer ?
#
loop_
_entity_poly.entity_id
_entity_poly.type
_entity_poly.pdbx_seq_one_letter_code
_entity_poly.pdbx_strand_id
1 'polypeptide(L)'
;MLSLQRSLWFLKHPKLYPESIRKVNRKIQTLLFPSRVTHTAEARAKAQQEATQWCEQYAIDTQSAILQITGCTEFDSFYQKFSEQLKTSETIVEKYAVNMGGCGNLELIYQLAEYIQAKKVIETGVSYGWSSLAFLLSLKNRQDSMLVSTDLPYAFEGSENYVGCVVPLELKSLWKILLCRSRGTSFKP
;
A
#
# COMPACT_ATOMS: atom_id res chain seq x y z
N MET A 1 16.29 22.02 2.84
CA MET A 1 16.56 21.22 1.63
C MET A 1 15.34 20.46 1.10
N LEU A 2 14.54 19.78 1.93
CA LEU A 2 13.39 18.96 1.50
C LEU A 2 12.30 19.67 0.67
N SER A 3 12.04 20.97 0.86
CA SER A 3 11.00 21.68 0.10
C SER A 3 11.43 22.02 -1.33
N LEU A 4 12.72 22.33 -1.55
CA LEU A 4 13.25 22.68 -2.86
C LEU A 4 13.33 21.44 -3.76
N GLN A 5 13.83 20.33 -3.20
CA GLN A 5 13.89 19.02 -3.87
C GLN A 5 12.50 18.54 -4.28
N ARG A 6 11.50 18.66 -3.38
CA ARG A 6 10.11 18.31 -3.68
C ARG A 6 9.52 19.17 -4.79
N SER A 7 9.79 20.48 -4.79
CA SER A 7 9.30 21.38 -5.85
C SER A 7 9.93 21.08 -7.20
N LEU A 8 11.25 20.85 -7.23
CA LEU A 8 11.98 20.42 -8.43
C LEU A 8 11.47 19.07 -8.95
N TRP A 9 11.17 18.15 -8.04
CA TRP A 9 10.57 16.86 -8.40
C TRP A 9 9.21 17.03 -9.06
N PHE A 10 8.30 17.82 -8.47
CA PHE A 10 7.01 18.09 -9.12
C PHE A 10 7.18 18.70 -10.50
N LEU A 11 8.09 19.68 -10.67
CA LEU A 11 8.39 20.29 -11.97
C LEU A 11 8.76 19.27 -13.04
N LYS A 12 9.56 18.25 -12.69
CA LYS A 12 9.93 17.12 -13.55
C LYS A 12 8.76 16.17 -13.87
N HIS A 13 7.65 16.22 -13.13
CA HIS A 13 6.49 15.33 -13.29
C HIS A 13 5.17 16.10 -13.53
N PRO A 14 4.92 16.60 -14.75
CA PRO A 14 3.72 17.38 -15.10
C PRO A 14 2.39 16.69 -14.78
N LYS A 15 2.34 15.35 -14.90
CA LYS A 15 1.15 14.54 -14.57
C LYS A 15 0.71 14.69 -13.10
N LEU A 16 1.60 15.14 -12.22
CA LEU A 16 1.38 15.28 -10.78
C LEU A 16 1.10 16.73 -10.34
N TYR A 17 1.07 17.69 -11.28
CA TYR A 17 0.73 19.09 -10.98
C TYR A 17 -0.61 19.27 -10.25
N PRO A 18 -1.70 18.56 -10.59
CA PRO A 18 -2.95 18.67 -9.84
C PRO A 18 -2.78 18.39 -8.33
N GLU A 19 -1.93 17.44 -7.95
CA GLU A 19 -1.65 17.13 -6.54
C GLU A 19 -0.76 18.19 -5.87
N SER A 20 0.17 18.78 -6.62
CA SER A 20 0.97 19.90 -6.11
C SER A 20 0.09 21.11 -5.79
N ILE A 21 -0.83 21.48 -6.70
CA ILE A 21 -1.79 22.57 -6.53
C ILE A 21 -2.70 22.28 -5.34
N ARG A 22 -3.22 21.06 -5.22
CA ARG A 22 -4.06 20.66 -4.09
C ARG A 22 -3.35 20.82 -2.75
N LYS A 23 -2.07 20.44 -2.65
CA LYS A 23 -1.26 20.60 -1.43
C LYS A 23 -1.05 22.07 -1.08
N VAL A 24 -0.81 22.91 -2.08
CA VAL A 24 -0.71 24.37 -1.90
C VAL A 24 -2.05 24.95 -1.42
N ASN A 25 -3.16 24.62 -2.09
CA ASN A 25 -4.49 25.08 -1.71
C ASN A 25 -4.86 24.67 -0.27
N ARG A 26 -4.53 23.44 0.14
CA ARG A 26 -4.73 22.98 1.52
C ARG A 26 -3.92 23.82 2.52
N LYS A 27 -2.68 24.15 2.19
CA LYS A 27 -1.81 24.98 3.04
C LYS A 27 -2.36 26.40 3.16
N ILE A 28 -2.81 26.99 2.05
CA ILE A 28 -3.45 28.32 2.01
C ILE A 28 -4.74 28.32 2.83
N GLN A 29 -5.61 27.31 2.66
CA GLN A 29 -6.83 27.17 3.44
C GLN A 29 -6.56 27.06 4.94
N THR A 30 -5.51 26.33 5.32
CA THR A 30 -5.10 26.19 6.71
C THR A 30 -4.63 27.53 7.31
N LEU A 31 -4.00 28.37 6.49
CA LEU A 31 -3.52 29.69 6.89
C LEU A 31 -4.65 30.73 6.99
N LEU A 32 -5.59 30.73 6.04
CA LEU A 32 -6.68 31.70 5.95
C LEU A 32 -7.89 31.35 6.83
N PHE A 33 -8.13 30.06 7.09
CA PHE A 33 -9.30 29.59 7.83
C PHE A 33 -8.92 28.54 8.88
N PRO A 34 -8.11 28.88 9.90
CA PRO A 34 -7.62 27.93 10.89
C PRO A 34 -8.77 27.22 11.64
N SER A 35 -9.88 27.92 11.89
CA SER A 35 -11.07 27.38 12.56
C SER A 35 -11.84 26.32 11.75
N ARG A 36 -11.54 26.15 10.45
CA ARG A 36 -12.15 25.12 9.58
C ARG A 36 -11.24 23.90 9.39
N VAL A 37 -10.10 23.85 10.08
CA VAL A 37 -9.09 22.80 9.91
C VAL A 37 -9.32 21.69 10.94
N THR A 38 -9.96 20.61 10.51
CA THR A 38 -10.13 19.36 11.30
C THR A 38 -8.89 18.45 11.25
N HIS A 39 -7.82 18.87 10.56
CA HIS A 39 -6.62 18.08 10.32
C HIS A 39 -5.37 18.71 10.98
N THR A 40 -5.47 19.10 12.24
CA THR A 40 -4.31 19.50 13.06
C THR A 40 -3.46 18.28 13.43
N ALA A 41 -2.23 18.48 13.91
CA ALA A 41 -1.40 17.38 14.40
C ALA A 41 -2.06 16.68 15.60
N GLU A 42 -2.60 17.47 16.53
CA GLU A 42 -3.34 17.00 17.70
C GLU A 42 -4.59 16.19 17.30
N ALA A 43 -5.39 16.67 16.34
CA ALA A 43 -6.56 15.93 15.87
C ALA A 43 -6.18 14.59 15.23
N ARG A 44 -5.05 14.52 14.50
CA ARG A 44 -4.53 13.24 13.97
C ARG A 44 -4.05 12.31 15.07
N ALA A 45 -3.34 12.83 16.06
CA ALA A 45 -2.86 12.04 17.19
C ALA A 45 -4.02 11.46 17.99
N LYS A 46 -5.05 12.28 18.26
CA LYS A 46 -6.29 11.83 18.91
C LYS A 46 -7.01 10.76 18.09
N ALA A 47 -7.23 11.00 16.79
CA ALA A 47 -7.87 10.01 15.92
C ALA A 47 -7.06 8.71 15.81
N GLN A 48 -5.73 8.79 15.79
CA GLN A 48 -4.86 7.62 15.82
C GLN A 48 -5.02 6.85 17.13
N GLN A 49 -5.04 7.54 18.28
CA GLN A 49 -5.23 6.91 19.58
C GLN A 49 -6.60 6.22 19.68
N GLU A 50 -7.68 6.90 19.25
CA GLU A 50 -9.03 6.34 19.22
C GLU A 50 -9.10 5.10 18.30
N ALA A 51 -8.51 5.18 17.11
CA ALA A 51 -8.44 4.05 16.19
C ALA A 51 -7.63 2.87 16.77
N THR A 52 -6.50 3.14 17.42
CA THR A 52 -5.69 2.12 18.08
C THR A 52 -6.47 1.43 19.19
N GLN A 53 -7.12 2.19 20.08
CA GLN A 53 -7.94 1.61 21.16
C GLN A 53 -9.09 0.76 20.61
N TRP A 54 -9.76 1.24 19.56
CA TRP A 54 -10.80 0.45 18.90
C TRP A 54 -10.22 -0.84 18.31
N CYS A 55 -9.13 -0.76 17.54
CA CYS A 55 -8.48 -1.95 16.98
C CYS A 55 -8.05 -2.93 18.07
N GLU A 56 -7.49 -2.46 19.19
CA GLU A 56 -7.08 -3.33 20.32
C GLU A 56 -8.26 -4.08 20.94
N GLN A 57 -9.44 -3.45 21.03
CA GLN A 57 -10.65 -4.07 21.59
C GLN A 57 -11.26 -5.15 20.69
N TYR A 58 -11.13 -5.01 19.37
CA TYR A 58 -11.78 -5.88 18.39
C TYR A 58 -10.80 -6.75 17.58
N ALA A 59 -9.49 -6.61 17.82
CA ALA A 59 -8.49 -7.38 17.12
C ALA A 59 -8.67 -8.88 17.40
N ILE A 60 -8.60 -9.65 16.32
CA ILE A 60 -8.55 -11.10 16.35
C ILE A 60 -7.25 -11.54 15.68
N ASP A 61 -6.75 -12.72 16.05
CA ASP A 61 -5.58 -13.29 15.40
C ASP A 61 -5.90 -13.69 13.94
N THR A 62 -4.84 -13.84 13.15
CA THR A 62 -4.93 -14.17 11.71
C THR A 62 -5.67 -15.48 11.46
N GLN A 63 -5.42 -16.50 12.27
CA GLN A 63 -6.00 -17.83 12.07
C GLN A 63 -7.50 -17.79 12.38
N SER A 64 -7.91 -17.13 13.47
CA SER A 64 -9.31 -16.89 13.78
C SER A 64 -10.01 -16.07 12.70
N ALA A 65 -9.35 -15.04 12.15
CA ALA A 65 -9.92 -14.25 11.06
C ALA A 65 -10.15 -15.08 9.80
N ILE A 66 -9.17 -15.91 9.41
CA ILE A 66 -9.32 -16.81 8.26
C ILE A 66 -10.46 -17.79 8.52
N LEU A 67 -10.48 -18.45 9.68
CA LEU A 67 -11.54 -19.39 10.04
C LEU A 67 -12.94 -18.75 9.96
N GLN A 68 -13.11 -17.54 10.50
CA GLN A 68 -14.39 -16.84 10.46
C GLN A 68 -14.83 -16.46 9.04
N ILE A 69 -13.89 -16.13 8.15
CA ILE A 69 -14.19 -15.71 6.78
C ILE A 69 -14.40 -16.91 5.84
N THR A 70 -13.55 -17.92 5.95
CA THR A 70 -13.46 -19.02 4.97
C THR A 70 -14.09 -20.32 5.47
N GLY A 71 -14.23 -20.49 6.79
CA GLY A 71 -14.57 -21.76 7.43
C GLY A 71 -13.42 -22.77 7.48
N CYS A 72 -12.23 -22.42 6.98
CA CYS A 72 -11.07 -23.32 6.95
C CYS A 72 -10.31 -23.30 8.28
N THR A 73 -10.10 -24.47 8.87
CA THR A 73 -9.29 -24.65 10.09
C THR A 73 -7.81 -24.88 9.80
N GLU A 74 -7.51 -25.39 8.60
CA GLU A 74 -6.16 -25.75 8.17
C GLU A 74 -5.85 -25.11 6.82
N PHE A 75 -4.66 -24.52 6.73
CA PHE A 75 -4.11 -23.94 5.50
C PHE A 75 -2.58 -23.98 5.55
N ASP A 76 -1.94 -24.09 4.39
CA ASP A 76 -0.48 -24.02 4.29
C ASP A 76 -0.02 -22.60 4.61
N SER A 77 0.88 -22.43 5.59
CA SER A 77 1.39 -21.10 5.93
C SER A 77 2.14 -20.46 4.76
N PHE A 78 1.74 -19.24 4.40
CA PHE A 78 2.41 -18.38 3.45
C PHE A 78 3.89 -18.17 3.80
N TYR A 79 4.19 -17.89 5.08
CA TYR A 79 5.55 -17.61 5.53
C TYR A 79 6.48 -18.82 5.40
N GLN A 80 5.96 -20.02 5.63
CA GLN A 80 6.72 -21.26 5.45
C GLN A 80 6.91 -21.55 3.96
N LYS A 81 5.82 -21.48 3.19
CA LYS A 81 5.79 -21.80 1.76
C LYS A 81 6.67 -20.90 0.90
N PHE A 82 6.80 -19.63 1.25
CA PHE A 82 7.55 -18.63 0.48
C PHE A 82 8.72 -18.01 1.26
N SER A 83 9.27 -18.74 2.22
CA SER A 83 10.36 -18.27 3.09
C SER A 83 11.59 -17.76 2.33
N GLU A 84 11.94 -18.37 1.19
CA GLU A 84 13.09 -17.96 0.37
C GLU A 84 12.82 -16.62 -0.36
N GLN A 85 11.62 -16.45 -0.92
CA GLN A 85 11.19 -15.20 -1.55
C GLN A 85 11.13 -14.06 -0.53
N LEU A 86 10.68 -14.35 0.69
CA LEU A 86 10.63 -13.37 1.78
C LEU A 86 12.03 -12.94 2.21
N LYS A 87 12.97 -13.86 2.43
CA LYS A 87 14.37 -13.52 2.76
C LYS A 87 15.02 -12.65 1.68
N THR A 88 14.78 -12.98 0.41
CA THR A 88 15.27 -12.18 -0.72
C THR A 88 14.68 -10.76 -0.69
N SER A 89 13.38 -10.66 -0.43
CA SER A 89 12.67 -9.38 -0.31
C SER A 89 13.17 -8.55 0.86
N GLU A 90 13.44 -9.15 2.02
CA GLU A 90 14.02 -8.49 3.19
C GLU A 90 15.40 -7.92 2.86
N THR A 91 16.26 -8.71 2.22
CA THR A 91 17.60 -8.27 1.77
C THR A 91 17.52 -7.10 0.79
N ILE A 92 16.48 -7.04 -0.05
CA ILE A 92 16.25 -5.90 -0.94
C ILE A 92 15.87 -4.65 -0.13
N VAL A 93 14.94 -4.78 0.82
CA VAL A 93 14.48 -3.66 1.66
C VAL A 93 15.61 -3.11 2.53
N GLU A 94 16.46 -3.95 3.10
CA GLU A 94 17.60 -3.54 3.94
C GLU A 94 18.62 -2.65 3.21
N LYS A 95 18.73 -2.77 1.88
CA LYS A 95 19.59 -1.90 1.07
C LYS A 95 19.10 -0.45 1.01
N TYR A 96 17.85 -0.20 1.38
CA TYR A 96 17.23 1.10 1.29
C TYR A 96 17.18 1.78 2.67
N ALA A 97 17.66 3.02 2.73
CA ALA A 97 17.68 3.81 3.97
C ALA A 97 16.30 4.33 4.42
N VAL A 98 15.25 4.12 3.62
CA VAL A 98 13.90 4.63 3.89
C VAL A 98 13.07 3.50 4.51
N ASN A 99 12.18 3.81 5.45
CA ASN A 99 11.15 2.85 5.88
C ASN A 99 9.79 3.29 5.30
N MET A 100 9.31 2.58 4.28
CA MET A 100 8.03 2.87 3.62
C MET A 100 6.86 2.04 4.16
N GLY A 101 7.10 1.15 5.13
CA GLY A 101 6.08 0.25 5.69
C GLY A 101 5.42 -0.67 4.65
N GLY A 102 4.20 -1.11 4.91
CA GLY A 102 3.35 -1.78 3.91
C GLY A 102 3.33 -3.31 3.93
N CYS A 103 4.00 -3.95 4.90
CA CYS A 103 3.85 -5.38 5.13
C CYS A 103 2.56 -5.65 5.90
N GLY A 104 1.40 -5.41 5.27
CA GLY A 104 0.11 -5.84 5.83
C GLY A 104 0.12 -7.35 6.14
N ASN A 105 -1.00 -7.91 6.62
CA ASN A 105 -1.03 -9.32 6.96
C ASN A 105 -0.95 -10.21 5.70
N LEU A 106 0.26 -10.65 5.34
CA LEU A 106 0.53 -11.37 4.08
C LEU A 106 -0.14 -12.73 4.04
N GLU A 107 -0.16 -13.43 5.18
CA GLU A 107 -0.87 -14.69 5.36
C GLU A 107 -2.35 -14.50 5.06
N LEU A 108 -3.02 -13.54 5.71
CA LEU A 108 -4.43 -13.24 5.46
C LEU A 108 -4.69 -12.93 3.98
N ILE A 109 -3.87 -12.06 3.37
CA ILE A 109 -4.00 -11.67 1.95
C ILE A 109 -3.91 -12.90 1.03
N TYR A 110 -2.87 -13.71 1.21
CA TYR A 110 -2.64 -14.89 0.38
C TYR A 110 -3.77 -15.91 0.56
N GLN A 111 -4.15 -16.23 1.80
CA GLN A 111 -5.20 -17.22 2.08
C GLN A 111 -6.56 -16.80 1.54
N LEU A 112 -6.92 -15.51 1.66
CA LEU A 112 -8.17 -15.01 1.08
C LEU A 112 -8.15 -15.07 -0.45
N ALA A 113 -7.02 -14.73 -1.08
CA ALA A 113 -6.88 -14.82 -2.53
C ALA A 113 -6.95 -16.27 -3.05
N GLU A 114 -6.38 -17.23 -2.32
CA GLU A 114 -6.56 -18.66 -2.56
C GLU A 114 -8.01 -19.11 -2.38
N TYR A 115 -8.63 -18.74 -1.27
CA TYR A 115 -9.99 -19.16 -0.94
C TYR A 115 -11.01 -18.74 -2.01
N ILE A 116 -10.99 -17.47 -2.43
CA ILE A 116 -11.93 -16.97 -3.44
C ILE A 116 -11.51 -17.28 -4.88
N GLN A 117 -10.36 -17.96 -5.06
CA GLN A 117 -9.75 -18.19 -6.38
C GLN A 117 -9.61 -16.89 -7.18
N ALA A 118 -9.07 -15.85 -6.53
CA ALA A 118 -8.98 -14.51 -7.10
C ALA A 118 -8.26 -14.55 -8.45
N LYS A 119 -8.85 -13.95 -9.49
CA LYS A 119 -8.20 -13.79 -10.80
C LYS A 119 -7.78 -12.36 -11.08
N LYS A 120 -8.60 -11.39 -10.68
CA LYS A 120 -8.35 -9.96 -10.90
C LYS A 120 -8.32 -9.28 -9.54
N VAL A 121 -7.19 -8.65 -9.22
CA VAL A 121 -7.00 -7.95 -7.94
C VAL A 121 -6.74 -6.49 -8.22
N ILE A 122 -7.36 -5.61 -7.44
CA ILE A 122 -7.10 -4.17 -7.44
C ILE A 122 -6.51 -3.80 -6.09
N GLU A 123 -5.34 -3.16 -6.12
CA GLU A 123 -4.61 -2.75 -4.93
C GLU A 123 -4.35 -1.23 -4.95
N THR A 124 -4.45 -0.60 -3.78
CA THR A 124 -4.16 0.82 -3.62
C THR A 124 -3.13 1.03 -2.52
N GLY A 125 -2.00 1.65 -2.84
CA GLY A 125 -0.85 1.77 -1.94
C GLY A 125 -0.01 0.50 -1.96
N VAL A 126 1.03 0.50 -2.77
CA VAL A 126 1.97 -0.60 -2.98
C VAL A 126 3.12 -0.51 -1.98
N SER A 127 3.66 0.69 -1.75
CA SER A 127 4.90 0.87 -0.98
C SER A 127 5.99 -0.07 -1.49
N TYR A 128 6.67 -0.83 -0.63
CA TYR A 128 7.66 -1.83 -1.03
C TYR A 128 7.09 -2.97 -1.90
N GLY A 129 5.79 -3.23 -1.84
CA GLY A 129 5.11 -4.26 -2.62
C GLY A 129 4.92 -5.60 -1.91
N TRP A 130 4.93 -5.63 -0.58
CA TRP A 130 4.75 -6.87 0.19
C TRP A 130 3.39 -7.53 -0.04
N SER A 131 2.30 -6.76 -0.01
CA SER A 131 0.96 -7.23 -0.36
C SER A 131 0.87 -7.62 -1.84
N SER A 132 1.50 -6.85 -2.74
CA SER A 132 1.59 -7.17 -4.16
C SER A 132 2.28 -8.53 -4.38
N LEU A 133 3.36 -8.80 -3.65
CA LEU A 133 4.06 -10.09 -3.67
C LEU A 133 3.14 -11.23 -3.24
N ALA A 134 2.40 -11.08 -2.13
CA ALA A 134 1.46 -12.09 -1.67
C ALA A 134 0.36 -12.38 -2.70
N PHE A 135 -0.23 -11.34 -3.30
CA PHE A 135 -1.20 -11.51 -4.38
C PHE A 135 -0.59 -12.21 -5.60
N LEU A 136 0.56 -11.76 -6.08
CA LEU A 136 1.18 -12.32 -7.28
C LEU A 136 1.60 -13.78 -7.09
N LEU A 137 2.09 -14.15 -5.91
CA LEU A 137 2.40 -15.55 -5.57
C LEU A 137 1.16 -16.44 -5.57
N SER A 138 0.00 -15.91 -5.20
CA SER A 138 -1.30 -16.59 -5.32
C SER A 138 -1.76 -16.70 -6.78
N LEU A 139 -1.60 -15.63 -7.55
CA LEU A 139 -2.10 -15.53 -8.92
C LEU A 139 -1.27 -16.31 -9.94
N LYS A 140 0.02 -16.59 -9.66
CA LYS A 140 0.99 -17.10 -10.65
C LYS A 140 0.60 -18.39 -11.37
N ASN A 141 -0.20 -19.24 -10.73
CA ASN A 141 -0.61 -20.54 -11.28
C ASN A 141 -2.02 -20.50 -11.91
N ARG A 142 -2.68 -19.34 -11.94
CA ARG A 142 -4.03 -19.18 -12.45
C ARG A 142 -4.01 -18.63 -13.88
N GLN A 143 -4.82 -19.22 -14.75
CA GLN A 143 -5.04 -18.69 -16.09
C GLN A 143 -5.81 -17.36 -16.03
N ASP A 144 -5.46 -16.45 -16.93
CA ASP A 144 -6.05 -15.11 -17.07
C ASP A 144 -6.06 -14.29 -15.77
N SER A 145 -5.03 -14.46 -14.93
CA SER A 145 -4.88 -13.68 -13.70
C SER A 145 -4.16 -12.34 -13.94
N MET A 146 -4.44 -11.34 -13.10
CA MET A 146 -3.80 -10.02 -13.16
C MET A 146 -3.96 -9.27 -11.84
N LEU A 147 -2.88 -8.66 -11.36
CA LEU A 147 -2.89 -7.63 -10.33
C LEU A 147 -2.82 -6.25 -11.00
N VAL A 148 -3.69 -5.33 -10.61
CA VAL A 148 -3.60 -3.91 -10.98
C VAL A 148 -3.44 -3.09 -9.71
N SER A 149 -2.30 -2.41 -9.58
CA SER A 149 -2.02 -1.60 -8.39
C SER A 149 -1.90 -0.13 -8.73
N THR A 150 -2.27 0.73 -7.80
CA THR A 150 -2.03 2.18 -7.89
C THR A 150 -1.15 2.64 -6.74
N ASP A 151 -0.10 3.40 -7.04
CA ASP A 151 0.71 4.08 -6.03
C ASP A 151 1.09 5.49 -6.51
N LEU A 152 1.24 6.41 -5.56
CA LEU A 152 1.80 7.73 -5.82
C LEU A 152 3.26 7.75 -5.35
N PRO A 153 4.25 7.81 -6.26
CA PRO A 153 5.64 7.84 -5.86
C PRO A 153 5.92 8.96 -4.85
N TYR A 154 6.75 8.67 -3.86
CA TYR A 154 7.16 9.66 -2.87
C TYR A 154 7.92 10.81 -3.56
N ALA A 155 7.67 12.05 -3.15
CA ALA A 155 8.21 13.21 -3.87
C ALA A 155 9.71 13.48 -3.55
N PHE A 156 10.60 12.57 -3.96
CA PHE A 156 12.05 12.69 -3.95
C PHE A 156 12.67 11.85 -5.08
N GLU A 157 13.91 12.16 -5.48
CA GLU A 157 14.57 11.50 -6.61
C GLU A 157 14.83 10.01 -6.35
N GLY A 158 14.54 9.16 -7.34
CA GLY A 158 14.71 7.71 -7.24
C GLY A 158 13.60 6.98 -6.48
N SER A 159 12.62 7.68 -5.89
CA SER A 159 11.50 7.10 -5.13
C SER A 159 10.69 6.03 -5.90
N GLU A 160 10.66 6.15 -7.23
CA GLU A 160 9.97 5.22 -8.12
C GLU A 160 10.58 3.82 -8.07
N ASN A 161 11.89 3.73 -7.84
CA ASN A 161 12.61 2.45 -7.75
C ASN A 161 12.28 1.66 -6.49
N TYR A 162 11.71 2.31 -5.47
CA TYR A 162 11.34 1.66 -4.23
C TYR A 162 9.95 1.03 -4.31
N VAL A 163 9.09 1.55 -5.19
CA VAL A 163 7.71 1.08 -5.31
C VAL A 163 7.70 -0.31 -5.93
N GLY A 164 7.22 -1.30 -5.18
CA GLY A 164 7.17 -2.68 -5.68
C GLY A 164 8.52 -3.36 -5.81
N CYS A 165 9.56 -2.86 -5.14
CA CYS A 165 10.92 -3.37 -5.32
C CYS A 165 11.10 -4.81 -4.82
N VAL A 166 10.24 -5.28 -3.91
CA VAL A 166 10.27 -6.66 -3.41
C VAL A 166 9.63 -7.67 -4.37
N VAL A 167 8.94 -7.21 -5.43
CA VAL A 167 8.30 -8.09 -6.40
C VAL A 167 9.33 -8.58 -7.43
N PRO A 168 9.61 -9.90 -7.51
CA PRO A 168 10.52 -10.48 -8.48
C PRO A 168 10.10 -10.24 -9.93
N LEU A 169 11.06 -10.20 -10.85
CA LEU A 169 10.81 -9.87 -12.26
C LEU A 169 9.86 -10.87 -12.93
N GLU A 170 9.97 -12.15 -12.58
CA GLU A 170 9.14 -13.23 -13.11
C GLU A 170 7.64 -13.02 -12.83
N LEU A 171 7.30 -12.39 -11.70
CA LEU A 171 5.91 -12.10 -11.31
C LEU A 171 5.37 -10.82 -11.95
N LYS A 172 6.23 -9.94 -12.48
CA LYS A 172 5.80 -8.65 -13.07
C LYS A 172 4.99 -8.82 -14.35
N SER A 173 5.09 -9.97 -15.02
CA SER A 173 4.26 -10.31 -16.18
C SER A 173 2.75 -10.31 -15.86
N LEU A 174 2.39 -10.58 -14.59
CA LEU A 174 1.01 -10.62 -14.10
C LEU A 174 0.59 -9.31 -13.43
N TRP A 175 1.43 -8.27 -13.50
CA TRP A 175 1.27 -7.05 -12.73
C TRP A 175 1.24 -5.80 -13.59
N LYS A 176 0.22 -4.96 -13.40
CA LYS A 176 0.16 -3.61 -13.94
C LYS A 176 0.16 -2.60 -12.82
N ILE A 177 1.23 -1.82 -12.72
CA ILE A 177 1.30 -0.70 -11.77
C ILE A 177 0.97 0.63 -12.46
N LEU A 178 0.06 1.38 -11.87
CA LEU A 178 -0.31 2.74 -12.27
C LEU A 178 0.29 3.73 -11.28
N LEU A 179 1.22 4.56 -11.74
CA LEU A 179 1.84 5.62 -10.93
C LEU A 179 0.90 6.82 -10.82
N CYS A 180 -0.21 6.62 -10.12
CA CYS A 180 -1.21 7.63 -9.84
C CYS A 180 -1.84 7.40 -8.47
N ARG A 181 -2.41 8.46 -7.91
CA ARG A 181 -3.19 8.35 -6.68
C ARG A 181 -4.49 7.60 -6.96
N SER A 182 -4.88 6.69 -6.07
CA SER A 182 -6.26 6.25 -5.93
C SER A 182 -7.15 7.48 -5.69
N ARG A 183 -7.84 7.94 -6.74
CA ARG A 183 -8.92 8.90 -6.57
C ARG A 183 -10.07 8.11 -5.98
N GLY A 184 -10.25 8.18 -4.67
CA GLY A 184 -11.56 7.96 -4.08
C GLY A 184 -12.48 8.94 -4.77
N THR A 185 -13.21 8.48 -5.78
CA THR A 185 -14.29 9.25 -6.34
C THR A 185 -15.20 9.52 -5.17
N SER A 186 -15.22 10.76 -4.69
CA SER A 186 -16.39 11.27 -4.02
C SER A 186 -17.49 11.19 -5.06
N PHE A 187 -18.17 10.04 -5.13
CA PHE A 187 -19.54 9.98 -5.58
C PHE A 187 -20.29 10.87 -4.59
N LYS A 188 -20.36 12.16 -4.92
CA LYS A 188 -21.45 12.96 -4.40
C LYS A 188 -22.68 12.43 -5.14
N PRO A 189 -23.74 12.01 -4.43
CA PRO A 189 -25.00 11.68 -5.07
C PRO A 189 -25.52 12.87 -5.88
#